data_AF-A0A9D7UC48-F1
#
_entry.id   AF-A0A9D7UC48-F1
#
_cell.length_a   1.000
_cell.length_b   1.000
_cell.length_c   1.000
_cell.angle_alpha   90.00
_cell.angle_beta   90.00
_cell.angle_gamma   90.00
#
_symmetry.space_group_name_H-M   'P 1'
#
loop_
_entity.id
_entity.type
_entity.pdbx_description
1 polymer ?
#
loop_
_entity_poly.entity_id
_entity_poly.type
_entity_poly.pdbx_seq_one_letter_code
_entity_poly.pdbx_strand_id
1 'polypeptide(L)'
;MSNIGDNLLYYKYNLKHLIRLEEEGVDKESQEFLSSYRSFAGLVYENYLYEKLLIYAKHNPHLGNFLLKGPHAIKKSSQFNSLHVCKNGQIIYRIKFIEIGEFDALFFNDKEIIFVEITLIKSVKNLKHRLRKKKALIEILFPKHDVKALIILNKGATGSKQLPSYCTVWFTKPFEINDIYNQFKSNNNYKKKPFLKHTAKNLVSDSKLITAPFKYYNSLVWMLHKLRSKPNSILNIEFLQTTTCTRYIDLFTKVYIGYMDKKDFENMYPEVLDVTQKVVVAIEKEHTNKLVLTYFMQYSRKKLLNITIKNKKITVVKKDAHGISVTEVFHILHMLKEVHKITAKEIKTAEDFLNLLD
;
A
#
# COMPACT_ATOMS: atom_id res chain seq x y z
N MET A 1 29.72 -8.40 -3.96
CA MET A 1 29.09 -7.76 -5.13
C MET A 1 29.41 -8.41 -6.48
N SER A 2 30.25 -9.46 -6.54
CA SER A 2 30.87 -9.97 -7.79
C SER A 2 29.93 -10.30 -8.96
N ASN A 3 28.67 -10.70 -8.71
CA ASN A 3 27.78 -11.16 -9.79
C ASN A 3 26.78 -10.13 -10.35
N ILE A 4 26.71 -8.89 -9.85
CA ILE A 4 25.78 -7.86 -10.37
C ILE A 4 26.47 -6.61 -10.94
N GLY A 5 27.81 -6.56 -10.88
CA GLY A 5 28.61 -5.45 -11.40
C GLY A 5 28.16 -4.08 -10.87
N ASP A 6 28.21 -3.07 -11.74
CA ASP A 6 27.83 -1.69 -11.45
C ASP A 6 26.33 -1.42 -11.67
N ASN A 7 25.50 -2.46 -11.90
CA ASN A 7 24.06 -2.29 -12.21
C ASN A 7 23.33 -1.42 -11.18
N LEU A 8 23.71 -1.50 -9.90
CA LEU A 8 23.13 -0.67 -8.85
C LEU A 8 23.30 0.83 -9.11
N LEU A 9 24.37 1.26 -9.77
CA LEU A 9 24.65 2.68 -10.07
C LEU A 9 23.76 3.26 -11.19
N TYR A 10 22.95 2.41 -11.85
CA TYR A 10 22.01 2.79 -12.91
C TYR A 10 20.57 2.97 -12.40
N TYR A 11 20.28 2.60 -11.15
CA TYR A 11 19.02 2.89 -10.50
C TYR A 11 18.97 4.35 -10.01
N LYS A 12 17.76 4.88 -9.83
CA LYS A 12 17.54 6.23 -9.29
C LYS A 12 17.45 6.16 -7.77
N TYR A 13 18.27 6.96 -7.09
CA TYR A 13 18.22 7.14 -5.64
C TYR A 13 18.07 8.61 -5.29
N ASN A 14 17.37 8.92 -4.19
CA ASN A 14 17.26 10.28 -3.67
C ASN A 14 18.49 10.66 -2.82
N LEU A 15 19.68 10.61 -3.43
CA LEU A 15 20.95 10.82 -2.74
C LEU A 15 21.26 12.29 -2.47
N LYS A 16 20.72 13.21 -3.29
CA LYS A 16 21.02 14.65 -3.22
C LYS A 16 20.71 15.26 -1.85
N HIS A 17 19.57 14.89 -1.27
CA HIS A 17 19.18 15.39 0.04
C HIS A 17 20.10 14.87 1.14
N LEU A 18 20.46 13.58 1.11
CA LEU A 18 21.36 12.97 2.08
C LEU A 18 22.78 13.59 2.02
N ILE A 19 23.31 13.83 0.82
CA ILE A 19 24.60 14.51 0.63
C ILE A 19 24.55 15.93 1.22
N ARG A 20 23.48 16.67 0.92
CA ARG A 20 23.30 18.03 1.43
C ARG A 20 23.29 18.07 2.97
N LEU A 21 22.60 17.13 3.63
CA LEU A 21 22.60 17.05 5.09
C LEU A 21 24.00 16.80 5.66
N GLU A 22 24.83 16.00 4.99
CA GLU A 22 26.24 15.82 5.39
C GLU A 22 27.06 17.09 5.18
N GLU A 23 26.89 17.77 4.05
CA GLU A 23 27.61 19.01 3.73
C GLU A 23 27.26 20.15 4.70
N GLU A 24 26.01 20.21 5.15
CA GLU A 24 25.53 21.15 6.18
C GLU A 24 25.94 20.74 7.60
N GLY A 25 26.64 19.62 7.78
CA GLY A 25 27.13 19.16 9.09
C GLY A 25 26.02 18.71 10.04
N VAL A 26 24.86 18.29 9.51
CA VAL A 26 23.74 17.80 10.32
C VAL A 26 24.17 16.55 11.09
N ASP A 27 23.83 16.51 12.38
CA ASP A 27 24.11 15.36 13.24
C ASP A 27 23.55 14.06 12.64
N LYS A 28 24.40 13.04 12.53
CA LYS A 28 24.05 11.74 11.95
C LYS A 28 23.05 10.96 12.80
N GLU A 29 22.95 11.29 14.08
CA GLU A 29 21.95 10.73 14.99
C GLU A 29 20.63 11.52 14.97
N SER A 30 20.57 12.65 14.25
CA SER A 30 19.33 13.40 14.08
C SER A 30 18.27 12.57 13.36
N GLN A 31 17.00 12.80 13.70
CA GLN A 31 15.87 12.11 13.08
C GLN A 31 15.80 12.36 11.56
N GLU A 32 16.15 13.57 11.11
CA GLU A 32 16.18 13.94 9.70
C GLU A 32 17.22 13.13 8.93
N PHE A 33 18.46 13.09 9.43
CA PHE A 33 19.54 12.32 8.82
C PHE A 33 19.22 10.83 8.79
N LEU A 34 18.83 10.25 9.94
CA LEU A 34 18.50 8.82 10.04
C LEU A 34 17.34 8.43 9.11
N SER A 35 16.34 9.29 8.94
CA SER A 35 15.22 9.05 8.03
C SER A 35 15.68 9.02 6.57
N SER A 36 16.48 10.01 6.16
CA SER A 36 17.04 10.11 4.81
C SER A 36 17.96 8.92 4.49
N TYR A 37 18.87 8.60 5.41
CA TYR A 37 19.80 7.46 5.29
C TYR A 37 19.06 6.12 5.21
N ARG A 38 18.08 5.86 6.09
CA ARG A 38 17.28 4.62 6.06
C ARG A 38 16.47 4.46 4.77
N SER A 39 15.96 5.55 4.23
CA SER A 39 15.25 5.56 2.94
C SER A 39 16.18 5.18 1.80
N PHE A 40 17.36 5.81 1.72
CA PHE A 40 18.40 5.45 0.74
C PHE A 40 18.84 3.98 0.88
N ALA A 41 19.20 3.57 2.10
CA ALA A 41 19.58 2.21 2.45
C ALA A 41 18.56 1.16 2.00
N GLY A 42 17.27 1.41 2.28
CA GLY A 42 16.17 0.54 1.89
C GLY A 42 16.10 0.34 0.38
N LEU A 43 16.17 1.42 -0.40
CA LEU A 43 16.12 1.37 -1.86
C LEU A 43 17.33 0.65 -2.46
N VAL A 44 18.54 0.89 -1.95
CA VAL A 44 19.74 0.19 -2.41
C VAL A 44 19.63 -1.31 -2.13
N TYR A 45 19.17 -1.68 -0.94
CA TYR A 45 18.99 -3.07 -0.55
C TYR A 45 17.93 -3.78 -1.41
N GLU A 46 16.80 -3.10 -1.67
CA GLU A 46 15.76 -3.58 -2.58
C GLU A 46 16.31 -3.85 -3.98
N ASN A 47 17.04 -2.89 -4.56
CA ASN A 47 17.59 -3.06 -5.91
C ASN A 47 18.71 -4.13 -5.95
N TYR A 48 19.51 -4.25 -4.89
CA TYR A 48 20.48 -5.34 -4.74
C TYR A 48 19.82 -6.71 -4.80
N LEU A 49 18.76 -6.91 -4.03
CA LEU A 49 18.03 -8.17 -4.04
C LEU A 49 17.24 -8.38 -5.33
N TYR A 50 16.69 -7.32 -5.92
CA TYR A 50 16.04 -7.40 -7.22
C TYR A 50 16.98 -7.93 -8.30
N GLU A 51 18.21 -7.42 -8.40
CA GLU A 51 19.22 -7.93 -9.36
C GLU A 51 19.52 -9.42 -9.12
N LYS A 52 19.58 -9.86 -7.85
CA LYS A 52 19.78 -11.27 -7.51
C LYS A 52 18.58 -12.13 -7.92
N LEU A 53 17.36 -11.67 -7.67
CA LEU A 53 16.14 -12.35 -8.09
C LEU A 53 16.02 -12.41 -9.61
N LEU A 54 16.42 -11.37 -10.31
CA LEU A 54 16.47 -11.33 -11.78
C LEU A 54 17.41 -12.40 -12.35
N ILE A 55 18.62 -12.49 -11.80
CA ILE A 55 19.59 -13.53 -12.18
C ILE A 55 19.04 -14.92 -11.83
N TYR A 56 18.41 -15.08 -10.67
CA TYR A 56 17.80 -16.34 -10.27
C TYR A 56 16.67 -16.75 -11.23
N ALA A 57 15.76 -15.83 -11.57
CA ALA A 57 14.68 -16.04 -12.52
C ALA A 57 15.20 -16.42 -13.92
N LYS A 58 16.28 -15.78 -14.38
CA LYS A 58 16.94 -16.12 -15.65
C LYS A 58 17.35 -17.59 -15.73
N HIS A 59 17.87 -18.14 -14.63
CA HIS A 59 18.33 -19.53 -14.57
C HIS A 59 17.22 -20.53 -14.19
N ASN A 60 16.05 -20.05 -13.78
CA ASN A 60 14.92 -20.87 -13.32
C ASN A 60 13.63 -20.52 -14.08
N PRO A 61 13.57 -20.71 -15.41
CA PRO A 61 12.41 -20.33 -16.21
C PRO A 61 11.12 -21.09 -15.86
N HIS A 62 11.22 -22.23 -15.18
CA HIS A 62 10.07 -23.01 -14.71
C HIS A 62 9.22 -22.26 -13.66
N LEU A 63 9.76 -21.22 -13.02
CA LEU A 63 9.02 -20.35 -12.08
C LEU A 63 8.03 -19.41 -12.77
N GLY A 64 8.05 -19.38 -14.11
CA GLY A 64 7.23 -18.48 -14.91
C GLY A 64 7.94 -17.16 -15.22
N ASN A 65 7.14 -16.16 -15.55
CA ASN A 65 7.60 -14.84 -15.96
C ASN A 65 8.05 -14.02 -14.75
N PHE A 66 9.15 -13.29 -14.90
CA PHE A 66 9.64 -12.30 -13.95
C PHE A 66 9.54 -10.91 -14.57
N LEU A 67 8.88 -10.00 -13.86
CA LEU A 67 8.62 -8.65 -14.35
C LEU A 67 9.88 -7.77 -14.23
N LEU A 68 10.34 -7.27 -15.37
CA LEU A 68 11.46 -6.33 -15.46
C LEU A 68 11.08 -4.95 -14.90
N LYS A 69 11.91 -4.38 -14.00
CA LYS A 69 11.77 -3.04 -13.42
C LYS A 69 13.08 -2.24 -13.54
N GLY A 70 13.06 -0.98 -13.13
CA GLY A 70 14.27 -0.16 -13.04
C GLY A 70 14.95 0.05 -14.40
N PRO A 71 16.29 -0.04 -14.48
CA PRO A 71 17.03 0.11 -15.74
C PRO A 71 16.84 -1.06 -16.72
N HIS A 72 16.28 -2.20 -16.27
CA HIS A 72 15.95 -3.33 -17.15
C HIS A 72 14.63 -3.16 -17.88
N ALA A 73 13.75 -2.28 -17.41
CA ALA A 73 12.44 -2.04 -18.01
C ALA A 73 12.49 -0.99 -19.13
N ILE A 74 11.58 -1.14 -20.10
CA ILE A 74 11.33 -0.10 -21.10
C ILE A 74 10.58 1.03 -20.39
N LYS A 75 11.16 2.24 -20.41
CA LYS A 75 10.51 3.42 -19.85
C LYS A 75 9.27 3.76 -20.68
N LYS A 76 8.10 3.65 -20.07
CA LYS A 76 6.81 4.05 -20.67
C LYS A 76 6.24 5.27 -19.96
N SER A 77 5.33 5.95 -20.66
CA SER A 77 4.50 6.99 -20.05
C SER A 77 3.63 6.39 -18.93
N SER A 78 3.22 7.22 -17.99
CA SER A 78 2.36 6.77 -16.89
C SER A 78 1.03 6.26 -17.42
N GLN A 79 0.64 5.06 -16.98
CA GLN A 79 -0.68 4.51 -17.29
C GLN A 79 -1.62 4.70 -16.10
N PHE A 80 -2.88 4.97 -16.39
CA PHE A 80 -3.92 5.10 -15.37
C PHE A 80 -4.71 3.81 -15.23
N ASN A 81 -5.15 3.52 -14.01
CA ASN A 81 -6.00 2.38 -13.66
C ASN A 81 -5.38 1.03 -14.08
N SER A 82 -4.08 0.87 -13.86
CA SER A 82 -3.31 -0.30 -14.32
C SER A 82 -2.12 -0.60 -13.41
N LEU A 83 -1.75 -1.89 -13.38
CA LEU A 83 -0.50 -2.39 -12.80
C LEU A 83 0.58 -2.32 -13.89
N HIS A 84 1.58 -1.48 -13.70
CA HIS A 84 2.61 -1.23 -14.71
C HIS A 84 3.94 -0.83 -14.06
N VAL A 85 4.99 -0.77 -14.88
CA VAL A 85 6.28 -0.22 -14.46
C VAL A 85 6.32 1.26 -14.78
N CYS A 86 6.39 2.11 -13.76
CA CYS A 86 6.32 3.55 -13.94
C CYS A 86 7.64 4.12 -14.50
N LYS A 87 7.64 5.42 -14.86
CA LYS A 87 8.83 6.14 -15.36
C LYS A 87 10.04 6.14 -14.41
N ASN A 88 9.81 5.89 -13.12
CA ASN A 88 10.86 5.77 -12.11
C ASN A 88 11.40 4.33 -12.00
N GLY A 89 10.80 3.37 -12.72
CA GLY A 89 11.21 1.98 -12.72
C GLY A 89 10.64 1.15 -11.57
N GLN A 90 9.61 1.65 -10.88
CA GLN A 90 8.90 0.91 -9.83
C GLN A 90 7.67 0.20 -10.41
N ILE A 91 7.34 -0.97 -9.87
CA ILE A 91 6.11 -1.69 -10.22
C ILE A 91 5.00 -1.12 -9.35
N ILE A 92 4.02 -0.45 -9.95
CA ILE A 92 2.95 0.23 -9.22
C ILE A 92 1.59 -0.07 -9.82
N TYR A 93 0.56 0.00 -8.97
CA TYR A 93 -0.81 0.17 -9.42
C TYR A 93 -1.27 1.59 -9.12
N ARG A 94 -1.74 2.29 -10.15
CA ARG A 94 -2.17 3.67 -10.05
C ARG A 94 -3.63 3.84 -10.44
N ILE A 95 -4.37 4.64 -9.68
CA ILE A 95 -5.71 5.10 -10.03
C ILE A 95 -5.65 6.59 -10.29
N LYS A 96 -6.00 7.02 -11.51
CA LYS A 96 -5.72 8.39 -11.97
C LYS A 96 -4.26 8.74 -11.65
N PHE A 97 -4.01 9.72 -10.78
CA PHE A 97 -2.66 10.16 -10.40
C PHE A 97 -2.15 9.59 -9.06
N ILE A 98 -2.93 8.74 -8.39
CA ILE A 98 -2.64 8.27 -7.03
C ILE A 98 -2.16 6.83 -7.07
N GLU A 99 -0.98 6.59 -6.51
CA GLU A 99 -0.40 5.26 -6.34
C GLU A 99 -1.06 4.60 -5.12
N ILE A 100 -1.63 3.41 -5.31
CA ILE A 100 -2.31 2.69 -4.22
C ILE A 100 -1.69 1.33 -3.89
N GLY A 101 -0.75 0.87 -4.73
CA GLY A 101 0.07 -0.32 -4.52
C GLY A 101 1.42 -0.18 -5.21
N GLU A 102 2.46 -0.66 -4.56
CA GLU A 102 3.83 -0.71 -5.06
C GLU A 102 4.38 -2.12 -4.78
N PHE A 103 5.21 -2.67 -5.64
CA PHE A 103 5.77 -4.02 -5.52
C PHE A 103 7.26 -4.02 -5.86
N ASP A 104 8.05 -4.76 -5.08
CA ASP A 104 9.50 -4.74 -5.23
C ASP A 104 9.94 -5.70 -6.35
N ALA A 105 9.22 -6.82 -6.50
CA ALA A 105 9.31 -7.74 -7.63
C ALA A 105 7.99 -8.51 -7.82
N LEU A 106 7.78 -9.05 -9.03
CA LEU A 106 6.64 -9.90 -9.37
C LEU A 106 7.09 -11.09 -10.21
N PHE A 107 6.71 -12.29 -9.79
CA PHE A 107 6.68 -13.50 -10.61
C PHE A 107 5.23 -13.83 -10.95
N PHE A 108 4.98 -14.35 -12.14
CA PHE A 108 3.65 -14.79 -12.56
C PHE A 108 3.68 -15.86 -13.64
N ASN A 109 2.69 -16.73 -13.61
CA ASN A 109 2.37 -17.68 -14.66
C ASN A 109 0.84 -17.80 -14.77
N ASP A 110 0.34 -18.76 -15.54
CA ASP A 110 -1.11 -18.91 -15.78
C ASP A 110 -1.91 -19.33 -14.54
N LYS A 111 -1.25 -19.73 -13.45
CA LYS A 111 -1.86 -20.27 -12.22
C LYS A 111 -1.64 -19.39 -11.00
N GLU A 112 -0.48 -18.75 -10.88
CA GLU A 112 -0.09 -18.04 -9.66
C GLU A 112 0.62 -16.72 -9.92
N ILE A 113 0.49 -15.82 -8.95
CA ILE A 113 1.25 -14.57 -8.86
C ILE A 113 1.96 -14.55 -7.51
N ILE A 114 3.27 -14.33 -7.55
CA ILE A 114 4.11 -14.19 -6.37
C ILE A 114 4.64 -12.76 -6.36
N PHE A 115 4.16 -11.96 -5.42
CA PHE A 115 4.74 -10.64 -5.18
C PHE A 115 5.84 -10.71 -4.13
N VAL A 116 6.90 -9.94 -4.34
CA VAL A 116 8.05 -9.91 -3.44
C VAL A 116 8.02 -8.62 -2.62
N GLU A 117 8.29 -8.77 -1.33
CA GLU A 117 8.48 -7.68 -0.39
C GLU A 117 9.86 -7.80 0.25
N ILE A 118 10.67 -6.76 0.11
CA ILE A 118 12.02 -6.67 0.63
C ILE A 118 12.05 -5.59 1.71
N THR A 119 12.54 -5.92 2.91
CA THR A 119 12.62 -4.91 3.97
C THR A 119 13.81 -5.08 4.90
N LEU A 120 14.36 -3.94 5.32
CA LEU A 120 15.37 -3.83 6.38
C LEU A 120 14.74 -3.71 7.79
N ILE A 121 13.41 -3.69 7.90
CA ILE A 121 12.71 -3.46 9.17
C ILE A 121 12.92 -4.65 10.11
N LYS A 122 13.23 -4.35 11.39
CA LYS A 122 13.45 -5.37 12.44
C LYS A 122 12.17 -6.05 12.94
N SER A 123 11.00 -5.42 12.81
CA SER A 123 9.70 -5.98 13.24
C SER A 123 8.68 -5.97 12.11
N VAL A 124 8.09 -7.13 11.82
CA VAL A 124 7.10 -7.29 10.73
C VAL A 124 5.66 -7.01 11.16
N LYS A 125 5.41 -6.51 12.39
CA LYS A 125 4.04 -6.28 12.90
C LYS A 125 3.23 -5.36 11.99
N ASN A 126 3.82 -4.25 11.56
CA ASN A 126 3.18 -3.27 10.67
C ASN A 126 3.15 -3.74 9.20
N LEU A 127 3.98 -4.72 8.85
CA LEU A 127 4.07 -5.22 7.49
C LEU A 127 2.80 -5.99 7.08
N LYS A 128 2.16 -6.70 8.01
CA LYS A 128 0.97 -7.53 7.74
C LYS A 128 -0.14 -6.76 7.02
N HIS A 129 -0.44 -5.55 7.48
CA HIS A 129 -1.47 -4.71 6.88
C HIS A 129 -1.13 -4.33 5.44
N ARG A 130 0.14 -3.95 5.19
CA ARG A 130 0.64 -3.64 3.85
C ARG A 130 0.53 -4.86 2.92
N LEU A 131 0.93 -6.04 3.40
CA LEU A 131 0.82 -7.29 2.64
C LEU A 131 -0.62 -7.67 2.34
N ARG A 132 -1.54 -7.45 3.28
CA ARG A 132 -2.97 -7.72 3.10
C ARG A 132 -3.55 -6.89 1.96
N LYS A 133 -3.25 -5.59 1.97
CA LYS A 133 -3.66 -4.65 0.91
C LYS A 133 -3.07 -5.04 -0.45
N LYS A 134 -1.78 -5.38 -0.51
CA LYS A 134 -1.10 -5.84 -1.73
C LYS A 134 -1.75 -7.11 -2.28
N LYS A 135 -1.99 -8.11 -1.43
CA LYS A 135 -2.68 -9.36 -1.81
C LYS A 135 -4.08 -9.08 -2.36
N ALA A 136 -4.89 -8.31 -1.65
CA ALA A 136 -6.25 -7.97 -2.06
C ALA A 136 -6.29 -7.27 -3.44
N LEU A 137 -5.35 -6.35 -3.69
CA LEU A 137 -5.20 -5.71 -4.99
C LEU A 137 -4.89 -6.74 -6.11
N ILE A 138 -3.92 -7.63 -5.89
CA ILE A 138 -3.54 -8.64 -6.88
C ILE A 138 -4.70 -9.61 -7.14
N GLU A 139 -5.41 -10.07 -6.10
CA GLU A 139 -6.58 -10.94 -6.26
C GLU A 139 -7.72 -10.28 -7.06
N ILE A 140 -7.90 -8.96 -6.93
CA ILE A 140 -8.87 -8.22 -7.73
C ILE A 140 -8.44 -8.14 -9.20
N LEU A 141 -7.15 -7.91 -9.45
CA LEU A 141 -6.61 -7.79 -10.80
C LEU A 141 -6.46 -9.15 -11.50
N PHE A 142 -6.31 -10.23 -10.75
CA PHE A 142 -6.03 -11.57 -11.26
C PHE A 142 -6.91 -12.62 -10.58
N PRO A 143 -8.24 -12.56 -10.76
CA PRO A 143 -9.20 -13.33 -9.95
C PRO A 143 -9.12 -14.85 -10.10
N LYS A 144 -8.41 -15.34 -11.14
CA LYS A 144 -8.20 -16.77 -11.41
C LYS A 144 -6.86 -17.31 -10.90
N HIS A 145 -6.01 -16.46 -10.32
CA HIS A 145 -4.66 -16.85 -9.90
C HIS A 145 -4.60 -17.04 -8.38
N ASP A 146 -3.79 -17.99 -7.94
CA ASP A 146 -3.37 -18.08 -6.55
C ASP A 146 -2.33 -16.98 -6.25
N VAL A 147 -2.51 -16.28 -5.13
CA VAL A 147 -1.67 -15.10 -4.79
C VAL A 147 -0.82 -15.42 -3.57
N LYS A 148 0.49 -15.51 -3.80
CA LYS A 148 1.51 -15.77 -2.78
C LYS A 148 2.41 -14.55 -2.61
N ALA A 149 3.16 -14.53 -1.51
CA ALA A 149 4.13 -13.49 -1.24
C ALA A 149 5.48 -14.08 -0.80
N LEU A 150 6.57 -13.58 -1.35
CA LEU A 150 7.92 -13.83 -0.86
C LEU A 150 8.38 -12.62 -0.04
N ILE A 151 8.67 -12.83 1.24
CA ILE A 151 9.10 -11.78 2.16
C ILE A 151 10.59 -11.97 2.47
N ILE A 152 11.42 -11.03 2.04
CA ILE A 152 12.86 -11.07 2.25
C ILE A 152 13.23 -10.15 3.41
N LEU A 153 13.78 -10.75 4.47
CA LEU A 153 14.12 -10.10 5.74
C LEU A 153 15.59 -10.30 6.07
N ASN A 154 16.18 -9.38 6.84
CA ASN A 154 17.49 -9.62 7.44
C ASN A 154 17.37 -10.61 8.61
N LYS A 155 18.41 -11.42 8.82
CA LYS A 155 18.58 -12.19 10.07
C LYS A 155 18.43 -11.27 11.28
N GLY A 156 17.68 -11.74 12.28
CA GLY A 156 17.34 -10.96 13.48
C GLY A 156 16.00 -10.22 13.41
N ALA A 157 15.29 -10.23 12.26
CA ALA A 157 13.93 -9.71 12.22
C ALA A 157 12.97 -10.58 13.08
N THR A 158 12.13 -9.93 13.87
CA THR A 158 11.18 -10.56 14.79
C THR A 158 9.76 -10.55 14.23
N GLY A 159 8.94 -11.50 14.69
CA GLY A 159 7.51 -11.60 14.33
C GLY A 159 7.22 -12.30 13.00
N SER A 160 8.23 -12.85 12.31
CA SER A 160 8.07 -13.56 11.03
C SER A 160 7.09 -14.74 11.10
N LYS A 161 7.06 -15.46 12.23
CA LYS A 161 6.11 -16.56 12.48
C LYS A 161 4.64 -16.13 12.49
N GLN A 162 4.37 -14.84 12.63
CA GLN A 162 3.00 -14.33 12.65
C GLN A 162 2.54 -13.80 11.29
N LEU A 163 3.34 -13.95 10.23
CA LEU A 163 2.95 -13.58 8.87
C LEU A 163 1.86 -14.53 8.36
N PRO A 164 0.97 -14.06 7.48
CA PRO A 164 -0.08 -14.89 6.90
C PRO A 164 0.45 -16.13 6.17
N SER A 165 -0.37 -17.17 6.04
CA SER A 165 0.00 -18.45 5.39
C SER A 165 0.40 -18.33 3.92
N TYR A 166 -0.05 -17.28 3.22
CA TYR A 166 0.37 -17.01 1.84
C TYR A 166 1.78 -16.42 1.74
N CYS A 167 2.44 -16.12 2.86
CA CYS A 167 3.78 -15.57 2.90
C CYS A 167 4.83 -16.66 3.12
N THR A 168 5.85 -16.70 2.25
CA THR A 168 7.10 -17.44 2.46
C THR A 168 8.19 -16.45 2.87
N VAL A 169 8.98 -16.78 3.89
CA VAL A 169 10.03 -15.89 4.41
C VAL A 169 11.41 -16.38 4.00
N TRP A 170 12.24 -15.48 3.47
CA TRP A 170 13.66 -15.72 3.22
C TRP A 170 14.51 -14.76 4.05
N PHE A 171 15.36 -15.32 4.92
CA PHE A 171 16.35 -14.56 5.65
C PHE A 171 17.67 -14.38 4.90
N THR A 172 18.14 -13.14 4.81
CA THR A 172 19.45 -12.77 4.29
C THR A 172 20.41 -12.44 5.43
N LYS A 173 21.71 -12.43 5.13
CA LYS A 173 22.70 -11.82 6.02
C LYS A 173 22.49 -10.29 6.06
N PRO A 174 22.87 -9.62 7.15
CA PRO A 174 22.89 -8.15 7.19
C PRO A 174 23.59 -7.58 5.96
N PHE A 175 23.05 -6.48 5.44
CA PHE A 175 23.54 -5.81 4.24
C PHE A 175 24.23 -4.50 4.63
N GLU A 176 25.53 -4.43 4.36
CA GLU A 176 26.36 -3.26 4.65
C GLU A 176 26.24 -2.23 3.52
N ILE A 177 25.60 -1.09 3.81
CA ILE A 177 25.33 -0.02 2.82
C ILE A 177 26.50 0.93 2.65
N ASN A 178 27.38 1.04 3.66
CA ASN A 178 28.44 2.04 3.70
C ASN A 178 29.37 1.97 2.49
N ASP A 179 29.72 0.77 2.01
CA ASP A 179 30.56 0.61 0.83
C ASP A 179 29.92 1.19 -0.43
N ILE A 180 28.62 0.95 -0.61
CA ILE A 180 27.85 1.47 -1.74
C ILE A 180 27.68 2.98 -1.61
N TYR A 181 27.35 3.46 -0.42
CA TYR A 181 27.20 4.88 -0.15
C TYR A 181 28.49 5.65 -0.47
N ASN A 182 29.64 5.15 -0.02
CA ASN A 182 30.94 5.74 -0.31
C ASN A 182 31.25 5.76 -1.81
N GLN A 183 30.94 4.68 -2.54
CA GLN A 183 31.07 4.65 -4.01
C GLN A 183 30.16 5.69 -4.70
N PHE A 184 28.94 5.88 -4.19
CA PHE A 184 28.05 6.92 -4.70
C PHE A 184 28.56 8.33 -4.42
N LYS A 185 29.26 8.55 -3.30
CA LYS A 185 29.87 9.83 -2.91
C LYS A 185 31.15 10.15 -3.70
N SER A 186 31.99 9.15 -3.97
CA SER A 186 33.27 9.32 -4.70
C SER A 186 33.11 9.48 -6.22
N ASN A 187 31.87 9.50 -6.74
CA ASN A 187 31.55 9.37 -8.17
C ASN A 187 32.00 10.52 -9.08
N ASN A 188 32.71 11.55 -8.59
CA ASN A 188 33.34 12.52 -9.49
C ASN A 188 34.48 11.90 -10.33
N ASN A 189 35.12 10.81 -9.85
CA ASN A 189 36.25 10.16 -10.55
C ASN A 189 36.05 8.67 -10.88
N TYR A 190 34.93 8.04 -10.49
CA TYR A 190 34.70 6.62 -10.77
C TYR A 190 34.10 6.39 -12.16
N LYS A 191 34.83 5.69 -13.03
CA LYS A 191 34.33 5.31 -14.37
C LYS A 191 33.43 4.08 -14.26
N LYS A 192 32.12 4.32 -14.25
CA LYS A 192 31.09 3.26 -14.21
C LYS A 192 31.31 2.23 -15.32
N LYS A 193 31.31 0.95 -14.97
CA LYS A 193 31.28 -0.15 -15.93
C LYS A 193 29.95 -0.15 -16.69
N PRO A 194 29.93 -0.60 -17.96
CA PRO A 194 28.70 -0.70 -18.73
C PRO A 194 27.62 -1.52 -18.01
N PHE A 195 26.37 -1.12 -18.18
CA PHE A 195 25.22 -1.81 -17.62
C PHE A 195 25.11 -3.24 -18.15
N LEU A 196 25.03 -4.21 -17.24
CA LEU A 196 24.88 -5.63 -17.57
C LEU A 196 23.40 -5.95 -17.77
N LYS A 197 22.97 -5.97 -19.04
CA LYS A 197 21.59 -6.30 -19.41
C LYS A 197 21.36 -7.82 -19.31
N HIS A 198 20.35 -8.23 -18.55
CA HIS A 198 19.93 -9.62 -18.50
C HIS A 198 18.82 -9.90 -19.53
N THR A 199 18.98 -10.96 -20.32
CA THR A 199 18.00 -11.40 -21.32
C THR A 199 17.66 -12.88 -21.11
N ALA A 200 16.37 -13.19 -21.14
CA ALA A 200 15.79 -14.53 -21.17
C ALA A 200 14.31 -14.44 -21.56
N LYS A 201 13.72 -15.51 -22.10
CA LYS A 201 12.31 -15.52 -22.56
C LYS A 201 11.31 -15.21 -21.44
N ASN A 202 11.61 -15.63 -20.22
CA ASN A 202 10.76 -15.42 -19.05
C ASN A 202 11.03 -14.08 -18.34
N LEU A 203 11.99 -13.27 -18.80
CA LEU A 203 12.18 -11.92 -18.30
C LEU A 203 11.36 -10.95 -19.17
N VAL A 204 10.24 -10.47 -18.64
CA VAL A 204 9.22 -9.81 -19.44
C VAL A 204 8.94 -8.38 -18.99
N SER A 205 8.41 -7.57 -19.91
CA SER A 205 7.86 -6.25 -19.57
C SER A 205 6.42 -6.36 -19.08
N ASP A 206 5.91 -5.27 -18.52
CA ASP A 206 4.52 -5.11 -18.07
C ASP A 206 3.46 -5.35 -19.16
N SER A 207 3.83 -5.34 -20.45
CA SER A 207 2.93 -5.68 -21.55
C SER A 207 2.41 -7.13 -21.50
N LYS A 208 3.07 -8.02 -20.74
CA LYS A 208 2.62 -9.40 -20.53
C LYS A 208 1.63 -9.54 -19.37
N LEU A 209 1.39 -8.50 -18.59
CA LEU A 209 0.38 -8.52 -17.52
C LEU A 209 -1.00 -8.33 -18.13
N ILE A 210 -1.87 -9.33 -17.98
CA ILE A 210 -3.27 -9.26 -18.40
C ILE A 210 -4.13 -9.18 -17.13
N THR A 211 -4.59 -7.97 -16.80
CA THR A 211 -5.39 -7.72 -15.60
C THR A 211 -6.88 -7.67 -15.91
N ALA A 212 -7.70 -8.17 -14.99
CA ALA A 212 -9.13 -7.88 -14.96
C ALA A 212 -9.38 -6.36 -14.76
N PRO A 213 -10.42 -5.79 -15.37
CA PRO A 213 -10.74 -4.38 -15.22
C PRO A 213 -11.16 -4.06 -13.78
N PHE A 214 -10.48 -3.09 -13.16
CA PHE A 214 -10.81 -2.67 -11.80
C PHE A 214 -11.30 -1.22 -11.75
N LYS A 215 -12.62 -1.06 -11.59
CA LYS A 215 -13.28 0.25 -11.43
C LYS A 215 -13.32 0.65 -9.95
N TYR A 216 -12.24 1.23 -9.44
CA TYR A 216 -12.04 1.54 -8.01
C TYR A 216 -13.23 2.28 -7.37
N TYR A 217 -13.56 3.48 -7.88
CA TYR A 217 -14.61 4.31 -7.29
C TYR A 217 -16.00 3.68 -7.43
N ASN A 218 -16.29 3.01 -8.56
CA ASN A 218 -17.54 2.27 -8.73
C ASN A 218 -17.63 1.12 -7.72
N SER A 219 -16.51 0.48 -7.39
CA SER A 219 -16.47 -0.59 -6.39
C SER A 219 -16.74 -0.05 -4.99
N LEU A 220 -16.23 1.14 -4.63
CA LEU A 220 -16.56 1.80 -3.36
C LEU A 220 -18.06 2.10 -3.25
N VAL A 221 -18.67 2.64 -4.31
CA VAL A 221 -20.12 2.93 -4.34
C VAL A 221 -20.95 1.65 -4.30
N TRP A 222 -20.54 0.62 -5.03
CA TRP A 222 -21.18 -0.69 -5.00
C TRP A 222 -21.13 -1.30 -3.59
N MET A 223 -19.99 -1.20 -2.90
CA MET A 223 -19.83 -1.64 -1.51
C MET A 223 -20.79 -0.89 -0.57
N LEU A 224 -20.88 0.44 -0.69
CA LEU A 224 -21.82 1.27 0.09
C LEU A 224 -23.27 0.75 -0.08
N HIS A 225 -23.72 0.56 -1.32
CA HIS A 225 -25.08 0.11 -1.59
C HIS A 225 -25.34 -1.33 -1.11
N LYS A 226 -24.37 -2.23 -1.26
CA LYS A 226 -24.50 -3.62 -0.79
C LYS A 226 -24.50 -3.73 0.73
N LEU A 227 -23.69 -2.92 1.42
CA LEU A 227 -23.71 -2.84 2.89
C LEU A 227 -25.03 -2.25 3.41
N ARG A 228 -25.70 -1.38 2.65
CA ARG A 228 -26.99 -0.77 3.00
C ARG A 228 -28.20 -1.43 2.33
N SER A 229 -28.06 -2.65 1.80
CA SER A 229 -29.13 -3.25 1.00
C SER A 229 -30.26 -3.91 1.79
N LYS A 230 -30.13 -4.05 3.11
CA LYS A 230 -31.17 -4.67 3.98
C LYS A 230 -32.11 -3.58 4.53
N PRO A 231 -33.42 -3.59 4.22
CA PRO A 231 -34.35 -2.50 4.59
C PRO A 231 -34.44 -2.20 6.09
N ASN A 232 -34.31 -3.23 6.94
CA ASN A 232 -34.51 -3.13 8.39
C ASN A 232 -33.20 -3.25 9.18
N SER A 233 -32.04 -3.07 8.53
CA SER A 233 -30.74 -3.14 9.19
C SER A 233 -29.84 -2.00 8.77
N ILE A 234 -29.07 -1.48 9.73
CA ILE A 234 -28.00 -0.52 9.44
C ILE A 234 -26.94 -1.14 8.51
N LEU A 235 -26.67 -2.43 8.67
CA LEU A 235 -25.65 -3.15 7.92
C LEU A 235 -26.15 -4.50 7.42
N ASN A 236 -25.79 -4.84 6.19
CA ASN A 236 -25.92 -6.18 5.66
C ASN A 236 -24.75 -7.04 6.15
N ILE A 237 -24.91 -7.68 7.33
CA ILE A 237 -23.87 -8.49 7.98
C ILE A 237 -23.47 -9.71 7.13
N GLU A 238 -24.43 -10.37 6.48
CA GLU A 238 -24.15 -11.48 5.55
C GLU A 238 -23.22 -11.03 4.42
N PHE A 239 -23.46 -9.85 3.84
CA PHE A 239 -22.57 -9.30 2.83
C PHE A 239 -21.20 -8.97 3.42
N LEU A 240 -21.16 -8.32 4.59
CA LEU A 240 -19.92 -7.92 5.27
C LEU A 240 -18.98 -9.10 5.52
N GLN A 241 -19.52 -10.27 5.85
CA GLN A 241 -18.77 -11.50 6.11
C GLN A 241 -18.35 -12.25 4.85
N THR A 242 -18.79 -11.84 3.65
CA THR A 242 -18.36 -12.52 2.42
C THR A 242 -16.87 -12.31 2.13
N THR A 243 -16.28 -13.29 1.43
CA THR A 243 -14.89 -13.20 0.96
C THR A 243 -14.69 -12.02 0.02
N THR A 244 -15.68 -11.70 -0.83
CA THR A 244 -15.66 -10.54 -1.72
C THR A 244 -15.62 -9.23 -0.93
N CYS A 245 -16.50 -9.05 0.05
CA CYS A 245 -16.52 -7.83 0.87
C CYS A 245 -15.21 -7.69 1.65
N THR A 246 -14.75 -8.78 2.29
CA THR A 246 -13.48 -8.83 3.02
C THR A 246 -12.29 -8.43 2.15
N ARG A 247 -12.23 -8.93 0.91
CA ARG A 247 -11.16 -8.55 -0.05
C ARG A 247 -11.17 -7.06 -0.36
N TYR A 248 -12.34 -6.45 -0.57
CA TYR A 248 -12.43 -5.02 -0.80
C TYR A 248 -12.09 -4.19 0.46
N ILE A 249 -12.52 -4.63 1.64
CA ILE A 249 -12.12 -4.01 2.91
C ILE A 249 -10.60 -4.08 3.09
N ASP A 250 -9.98 -5.21 2.75
CA ASP A 250 -8.52 -5.38 2.84
C ASP A 250 -7.77 -4.45 1.89
N LEU A 251 -8.34 -4.17 0.70
CA LEU A 251 -7.77 -3.22 -0.25
C LEU A 251 -7.96 -1.76 0.19
N PHE A 252 -9.19 -1.36 0.50
CA PHE A 252 -9.54 0.04 0.78
C PHE A 252 -9.19 0.48 2.21
N THR A 253 -8.99 -0.50 3.09
CA THR A 253 -8.83 -0.41 4.56
C THR A 253 -10.05 0.14 5.30
N LYS A 254 -10.99 0.73 4.56
CA LYS A 254 -12.25 1.28 5.04
C LYS A 254 -13.32 1.21 3.96
N VAL A 255 -14.57 1.06 4.38
CA VAL A 255 -15.75 1.03 3.50
C VAL A 255 -16.82 1.94 4.06
N TYR A 256 -17.48 2.69 3.18
CA TYR A 256 -18.43 3.73 3.56
C TYR A 256 -19.82 3.15 3.71
N ILE A 257 -20.55 3.60 4.73
CA ILE A 257 -21.89 3.07 5.05
C ILE A 257 -22.97 4.15 5.06
N GLY A 258 -22.59 5.43 5.10
CA GLY A 258 -23.56 6.54 5.02
C GLY A 258 -23.00 7.85 5.55
N TYR A 259 -23.88 8.72 6.03
CA TYR A 259 -23.51 9.94 6.74
C TYR A 259 -24.44 10.24 7.91
N MET A 260 -23.94 11.00 8.86
CA MET A 260 -24.73 11.70 9.86
C MET A 260 -24.85 13.17 9.49
N ASP A 261 -25.96 13.80 9.86
CA ASP A 261 -26.06 15.26 9.81
C ASP A 261 -25.30 15.89 10.97
N LYS A 262 -24.86 17.12 10.75
CA LYS A 262 -24.15 17.93 11.74
C LYS A 262 -24.77 17.87 13.13
N LYS A 263 -26.07 18.16 13.23
CA LYS A 263 -26.79 18.22 14.51
C LYS A 263 -26.76 16.89 15.27
N ASP A 264 -27.01 15.78 14.56
CA ASP A 264 -27.01 14.45 15.18
C ASP A 264 -25.61 14.06 15.66
N PHE A 265 -24.59 14.42 14.89
CA PHE A 265 -23.20 14.17 15.25
C PHE A 265 -22.74 15.01 16.45
N GLU A 266 -23.04 16.32 16.47
CA GLU A 266 -22.74 17.22 17.59
C GLU A 266 -23.43 16.78 18.88
N ASN A 267 -24.67 16.29 18.79
CA ASN A 267 -25.39 15.76 19.95
C ASN A 267 -24.74 14.48 20.51
N MET A 268 -24.20 13.61 19.66
CA MET A 268 -23.51 12.40 20.10
C MET A 268 -22.11 12.68 20.65
N TYR A 269 -21.40 13.63 20.04
CA TYR A 269 -19.99 13.90 20.29
C TYR A 269 -19.73 15.40 20.41
N PRO A 270 -20.20 16.05 21.49
CA PRO A 270 -20.16 17.52 21.65
C PRO A 270 -18.74 18.10 21.75
N GLU A 271 -17.76 17.26 22.07
CA GLU A 271 -16.34 17.65 22.11
C GLU A 271 -15.71 17.83 20.71
N VAL A 272 -16.36 17.35 19.64
CA VAL A 272 -15.89 17.57 18.27
C VAL A 272 -16.34 18.94 17.79
N LEU A 273 -15.37 19.84 17.60
CA LEU A 273 -15.63 21.19 17.11
C LEU A 273 -15.68 21.26 15.57
N ASP A 274 -16.26 22.34 15.05
CA ASP A 274 -16.30 22.67 13.63
C ASP A 274 -16.93 21.59 12.73
N VAL A 275 -17.99 20.93 13.20
CA VAL A 275 -18.60 19.81 12.48
C VAL A 275 -19.17 20.23 11.12
N THR A 276 -18.85 19.45 10.07
CA THR A 276 -19.36 19.68 8.70
C THR A 276 -20.83 19.28 8.57
N GLN A 277 -21.55 19.85 7.59
CA GLN A 277 -23.00 19.58 7.39
C GLN A 277 -23.31 18.08 7.27
N LYS A 278 -22.47 17.34 6.56
CA LYS A 278 -22.49 15.87 6.51
C LYS A 278 -21.19 15.33 7.08
N VAL A 279 -21.29 14.38 8.00
CA VAL A 279 -20.17 13.62 8.54
C VAL A 279 -20.25 12.21 7.96
N VAL A 280 -19.30 11.84 7.12
CA VAL A 280 -19.30 10.52 6.46
C VAL A 280 -18.95 9.46 7.48
N VAL A 281 -19.73 8.39 7.52
CA VAL A 281 -19.52 7.24 8.40
C VAL A 281 -18.94 6.09 7.57
N ALA A 282 -17.87 5.49 8.08
CA ALA A 282 -17.20 4.34 7.47
C ALA A 282 -16.88 3.28 8.51
N ILE A 283 -16.73 2.04 8.04
CA ILE A 283 -16.14 0.94 8.80
C ILE A 283 -14.67 0.85 8.38
N GLU A 284 -13.74 0.94 9.32
CA GLU A 284 -12.30 0.78 9.13
C GLU A 284 -11.82 -0.55 9.72
N LYS A 285 -10.92 -1.23 9.01
CA LYS A 285 -10.27 -2.45 9.49
C LYS A 285 -8.91 -2.12 10.10
N GLU A 286 -8.81 -2.26 11.41
CA GLU A 286 -7.62 -1.92 12.16
C GLU A 286 -6.45 -2.89 11.93
N HIS A 287 -5.28 -2.53 12.48
CA HIS A 287 -4.10 -3.40 12.47
C HIS A 287 -4.33 -4.75 13.20
N THR A 288 -5.26 -4.78 14.15
CA THR A 288 -5.71 -5.99 14.87
C THR A 288 -6.70 -6.84 14.07
N ASN A 289 -7.07 -6.42 12.85
CA ASN A 289 -8.17 -6.95 12.04
C ASN A 289 -9.58 -6.64 12.57
N LYS A 290 -9.71 -6.01 13.74
CA LYS A 290 -10.97 -5.51 14.27
C LYS A 290 -11.61 -4.51 13.30
N LEU A 291 -12.92 -4.60 13.13
CA LEU A 291 -13.71 -3.63 12.39
C LEU A 291 -14.27 -2.57 13.34
N VAL A 292 -14.05 -1.30 13.05
CA VAL A 292 -14.52 -0.17 13.89
C VAL A 292 -15.20 0.89 13.05
N LEU A 293 -16.07 1.69 13.66
CA LEU A 293 -16.56 2.90 13.02
C LEU A 293 -15.49 4.01 13.05
N THR A 294 -15.40 4.73 11.95
CA THR A 294 -14.61 5.95 11.83
C THR A 294 -15.38 6.98 11.02
N TYR A 295 -15.09 8.25 11.25
CA TYR A 295 -15.87 9.36 10.74
C TYR A 295 -14.99 10.32 9.94
N PHE A 296 -15.55 10.94 8.91
CA PHE A 296 -14.83 11.86 8.06
C PHE A 296 -15.56 13.20 7.89
N MET A 297 -14.83 14.29 8.14
CA MET A 297 -15.28 15.65 7.91
C MET A 297 -14.49 16.27 6.75
N GLN A 298 -15.18 16.50 5.62
CA GLN A 298 -14.59 17.06 4.41
C GLN A 298 -14.93 18.55 4.32
N TYR A 299 -13.93 19.42 4.50
CA TYR A 299 -14.10 20.87 4.46
C TYR A 299 -13.85 21.46 3.06
N SER A 300 -12.95 20.85 2.29
CA SER A 300 -12.62 21.27 0.93
C SER A 300 -11.98 20.12 0.15
N ARG A 301 -11.74 20.25 -1.16
CA ARG A 301 -11.07 19.21 -1.98
C ARG A 301 -9.69 18.76 -1.49
N LYS A 302 -9.07 19.48 -0.55
CA LYS A 302 -7.74 19.18 0.02
C LYS A 302 -7.72 19.12 1.55
N LYS A 303 -8.85 19.36 2.23
CA LYS A 303 -8.94 19.38 3.69
C LYS A 303 -9.96 18.33 4.16
N LEU A 304 -9.42 17.25 4.71
CA LEU A 304 -10.17 16.13 5.28
C LEU A 304 -9.65 15.82 6.68
N LEU A 305 -10.57 15.69 7.64
CA LEU A 305 -10.29 15.16 8.97
C LEU A 305 -10.87 13.76 9.09
N ASN A 306 -10.09 12.84 9.66
CA ASN A 306 -10.57 11.56 10.16
C ASN A 306 -10.78 11.68 11.67
N ILE A 307 -11.94 11.25 12.15
CA ILE A 307 -12.27 11.22 13.57
C ILE A 307 -12.51 9.78 13.97
N THR A 308 -11.76 9.32 14.96
CA THR A 308 -11.91 7.98 15.55
C THR A 308 -12.30 8.15 17.01
N ILE A 309 -13.29 7.40 17.45
CA ILE A 309 -13.86 7.49 18.79
C ILE A 309 -13.73 6.12 19.44
N LYS A 310 -12.93 6.03 20.50
CA LYS A 310 -12.67 4.77 21.22
C LYS A 310 -12.77 5.00 22.70
N ASN A 311 -13.62 4.25 23.41
CA ASN A 311 -13.80 4.36 24.86
C ASN A 311 -14.01 5.82 25.30
N LYS A 312 -14.86 6.57 24.57
CA LYS A 312 -15.11 8.01 24.72
C LYS A 312 -13.91 8.93 24.47
N LYS A 313 -12.74 8.40 24.10
CA LYS A 313 -11.59 9.20 23.67
C LYS A 313 -11.70 9.51 22.18
N ILE A 314 -11.69 10.80 21.87
CA ILE A 314 -11.74 11.31 20.50
C ILE A 314 -10.31 11.52 19.98
N THR A 315 -10.05 11.01 18.79
CA THR A 315 -8.80 11.26 18.05
C THR A 315 -9.14 11.89 16.72
N VAL A 316 -8.58 13.08 16.46
CA VAL A 316 -8.77 13.80 15.20
C VAL A 316 -7.46 13.86 14.45
N VAL A 317 -7.46 13.35 13.21
CA VAL A 317 -6.26 13.28 12.36
C VAL A 317 -6.53 13.97 11.04
N LYS A 318 -5.70 14.97 10.71
CA LYS A 318 -5.67 15.58 9.38
C LYS A 318 -5.10 14.59 8.36
N LYS A 319 -5.84 14.33 7.28
CA LYS A 319 -5.39 13.45 6.20
C LYS A 319 -4.56 14.23 5.17
N ASP A 320 -3.68 13.51 4.50
CA ASP A 320 -2.89 14.05 3.39
C ASP A 320 -3.79 14.58 2.28
N ALA A 321 -3.60 15.84 1.90
CA ALA A 321 -4.34 16.56 0.87
C ALA A 321 -4.28 15.86 -0.51
N HIS A 322 -3.23 15.08 -0.76
CA HIS A 322 -3.01 14.34 -2.01
C HIS A 322 -3.24 12.83 -1.87
N GLY A 323 -3.62 12.38 -0.66
CA GLY A 323 -3.88 10.97 -0.38
C GLY A 323 -5.20 10.48 -0.98
N ILE A 324 -5.28 9.17 -1.21
CA ILE A 324 -6.46 8.51 -1.79
C ILE A 324 -7.74 8.84 -1.00
N SER A 325 -7.67 8.88 0.33
CA SER A 325 -8.83 9.09 1.21
C SER A 325 -9.55 10.42 0.98
N VAL A 326 -8.84 11.49 0.63
CA VAL A 326 -9.47 12.77 0.28
C VAL A 326 -10.34 12.60 -0.96
N THR A 327 -9.85 11.90 -1.97
CA THR A 327 -10.61 11.67 -3.21
C THR A 327 -11.74 10.66 -3.02
N GLU A 328 -11.56 9.67 -2.15
CA GLU A 328 -12.59 8.68 -1.79
C GLU A 328 -13.77 9.34 -1.09
N VAL A 329 -13.52 10.07 0.00
CA VAL A 329 -14.56 10.74 0.78
C VAL A 329 -15.25 11.80 -0.06
N PHE A 330 -14.49 12.58 -0.83
CA PHE A 330 -15.07 13.54 -1.77
C PHE A 330 -16.00 12.85 -2.76
N HIS A 331 -15.59 11.73 -3.38
CA HIS A 331 -16.44 10.98 -4.31
C HIS A 331 -17.70 10.44 -3.62
N ILE A 332 -17.56 9.82 -2.45
CA ILE A 332 -18.69 9.25 -1.70
C ILE A 332 -19.70 10.30 -1.30
N LEU A 333 -19.26 11.47 -0.84
CA LEU A 333 -20.16 12.59 -0.50
C LEU A 333 -21.10 12.98 -1.66
N HIS A 334 -20.65 12.89 -2.91
CA HIS A 334 -21.49 13.17 -4.08
C HIS A 334 -22.48 12.06 -4.40
N MET A 335 -22.23 10.85 -3.91
CA MET A 335 -23.08 9.67 -4.14
C MET A 335 -24.09 9.45 -3.01
N LEU A 336 -23.85 10.04 -1.83
CA LEU A 336 -24.75 9.98 -0.69
C LEU A 336 -26.05 10.75 -0.95
N LYS A 337 -27.14 10.16 -0.47
CA LYS A 337 -28.54 10.61 -0.63
C LYS A 337 -29.25 10.40 0.71
N GLU A 338 -30.45 10.95 0.90
CA GLU A 338 -31.19 10.80 2.16
C GLU A 338 -31.36 9.36 2.66
N VAL A 339 -31.50 8.39 1.75
CA VAL A 339 -31.54 6.95 2.10
C VAL A 339 -30.26 6.42 2.78
N HIS A 340 -29.16 7.17 2.71
CA HIS A 340 -27.89 6.86 3.34
C HIS A 340 -27.64 7.66 4.63
N LYS A 341 -28.62 8.45 5.09
CA LYS A 341 -28.56 9.09 6.39
C LYS A 341 -28.57 8.01 7.48
N ILE A 342 -27.77 8.23 8.52
CA ILE A 342 -27.60 7.34 9.67
C ILE A 342 -27.93 8.13 10.93
N THR A 343 -28.82 7.57 11.74
CA THR A 343 -29.23 8.14 13.03
C THR A 343 -28.30 7.70 14.17
N ALA A 344 -28.34 8.42 15.29
CA ALA A 344 -27.58 8.06 16.48
C ALA A 344 -27.88 6.65 17.01
N LYS A 345 -29.14 6.19 16.87
CA LYS A 345 -29.55 4.83 17.25
C LYS A 345 -28.91 3.78 16.35
N GLU A 346 -28.87 4.04 15.04
CA GLU A 346 -28.23 3.14 14.07
C GLU A 346 -26.71 3.08 14.25
N ILE A 347 -26.05 4.17 14.66
CA ILE A 347 -24.62 4.14 15.02
C ILE A 347 -24.36 3.16 16.16
N LYS A 348 -25.09 3.28 17.28
CA LYS A 348 -24.95 2.36 18.42
C LYS A 348 -25.19 0.91 17.99
N THR A 349 -26.24 0.69 17.19
CA THR A 349 -26.57 -0.64 16.64
C THR A 349 -25.42 -1.19 15.78
N ALA A 350 -24.80 -0.35 14.95
CA ALA A 350 -23.66 -0.75 14.14
C ALA A 350 -22.42 -1.05 14.99
N GLU A 351 -22.13 -0.24 16.02
CA GLU A 351 -21.03 -0.51 16.96
C GLU A 351 -21.21 -1.85 17.68
N ASP A 352 -22.43 -2.14 18.16
CA ASP A 352 -22.76 -3.41 18.81
C ASP A 352 -22.53 -4.59 17.85
N PHE A 353 -23.00 -4.50 16.60
CA PHE A 353 -22.76 -5.55 15.61
C PHE A 353 -21.28 -5.76 15.30
N LEU A 354 -20.50 -4.68 15.15
CA LEU A 354 -19.07 -4.81 14.85
C LEU A 354 -18.30 -5.41 16.02
N ASN A 355 -18.69 -5.12 17.26
CA ASN A 355 -18.09 -5.73 18.44
C ASN A 355 -18.39 -7.23 18.57
N LEU A 356 -19.49 -7.73 18.01
CA LEU A 356 -19.83 -9.15 17.96
C LEU A 356 -19.05 -9.94 16.88
N LEU A 357 -18.39 -9.25 15.95
CA LEU A 357 -17.58 -9.86 14.89
C LEU A 357 -16.12 -10.07 15.28
N ASP A 358 -15.70 -9.48 16.40
CA ASP A 358 -14.39 -9.70 17.02
C ASP A 358 -14.37 -10.98 17.85
#